data_AF-A0A7J6EEB6-F1
#
_entry.id   AF-A0A7J6EEB6-F1
#
_cell.length_a   1.000
_cell.length_b   1.000
_cell.length_c   1.000
_cell.angle_alpha   90.00
_cell.angle_beta   90.00
_cell.angle_gamma   90.00
#
_symmetry.space_group_name_H-M   'P 1'
#
loop_
_entity.id
_entity.type
_entity.pdbx_description
1 polymer ?
#
loop_
_entity_poly.entity_id
_entity_poly.type
_entity_poly.pdbx_seq_one_letter_code
_entity_poly.pdbx_strand_id
1 'polypeptide(L)'
;MQYATSAAFLLAVYSDTLDAKNAKLTCPDGQAQPKELLNFAKSQADYILGKNPKSISYLVGYGSKYPIHVHHRGSSIPSVYNYHSMVGCVQGFDSWYRRSEANPNIIYGALVGGPDKNDGFSDDRSNYEQTEPTLSAGGPLLGLFSKLQIAFNGIPSSKYRDTPSSYKPTPTPKPKPTPTTYSQSETTETNQNNNATPIKLVHSITNTWNVGHKTYYRHNVMIKNISKKKITSLKLEIQNLTGSLWGLSQSKEKNIYYFPQWIKVLKPGEQCNFVYVQGGPQAKVTIISYH
;
A
#
# COMPACT_ATOMS: atom_id res chain seq x y z
N MET A 1 3.02 -20.93 -0.88
CA MET A 1 2.55 -20.00 -1.94
C MET A 1 3.65 -19.12 -2.53
N GLN A 2 4.66 -18.68 -1.76
CA GLN A 2 5.77 -17.86 -2.27
C GLN A 2 6.41 -18.38 -3.57
N TYR A 3 6.68 -19.68 -3.66
CA TYR A 3 7.29 -20.27 -4.86
C TYR A 3 6.32 -20.28 -6.05
N ALA A 4 5.07 -20.68 -5.82
CA ALA A 4 4.05 -20.73 -6.86
C ALA A 4 3.82 -19.36 -7.50
N THR A 5 3.76 -18.28 -6.72
CA THR A 5 3.60 -16.92 -7.26
C THR A 5 4.81 -16.45 -8.04
N SER A 6 6.01 -16.71 -7.54
CA SER A 6 7.26 -16.35 -8.21
C SER A 6 7.39 -17.07 -9.55
N ALA A 7 7.15 -18.38 -9.57
CA ALA A 7 7.20 -19.19 -10.78
C ALA A 7 6.10 -18.78 -11.77
N ALA A 8 4.86 -18.59 -11.31
CA ALA A 8 3.76 -18.15 -12.18
C ALA A 8 4.03 -16.78 -12.81
N PHE A 9 4.59 -15.83 -12.04
CA PHE A 9 4.98 -14.53 -12.57
C PHE A 9 6.05 -14.66 -13.66
N LEU A 10 7.10 -15.44 -13.41
CA LEU A 10 8.16 -15.67 -14.39
C LEU A 10 7.62 -16.33 -15.67
N LEU A 11 6.76 -17.35 -15.55
CA LEU A 11 6.14 -18.00 -16.70
C LEU A 11 5.26 -17.03 -17.51
N ALA A 12 4.49 -16.17 -16.83
CA ALA A 12 3.65 -15.18 -17.49
C ALA A 12 4.44 -14.09 -18.22
N VAL A 13 5.62 -13.72 -17.72
CA VAL A 13 6.52 -12.77 -18.42
C VAL A 13 7.27 -13.48 -19.55
N TYR A 14 7.75 -14.70 -19.31
CA TYR A 14 8.51 -15.46 -20.29
C TYR A 14 7.66 -15.86 -21.50
N SER A 15 6.35 -16.07 -21.32
CA SER A 15 5.44 -16.31 -22.43
C SER A 15 5.51 -15.20 -23.49
N ASP A 16 5.61 -13.92 -23.09
CA ASP A 16 5.73 -12.82 -24.06
C ASP A 16 7.05 -12.88 -24.84
N THR A 17 8.12 -13.30 -24.16
CA THR A 17 9.44 -13.41 -24.78
C THR A 17 9.45 -14.51 -25.83
N LEU A 18 8.77 -15.63 -25.56
CA LEU A 18 8.63 -16.72 -26.52
C LEU A 18 7.72 -16.34 -27.68
N ASP A 19 6.58 -15.70 -27.39
CA ASP A 19 5.62 -15.25 -28.41
C ASP A 19 6.26 -14.25 -29.38
N ALA A 20 6.97 -13.25 -28.86
CA ALA A 20 7.68 -12.26 -29.67
C ALA A 20 8.78 -12.87 -30.56
N LYS A 21 9.33 -14.03 -30.19
CA LYS A 21 10.34 -14.77 -30.96
C LYS A 21 9.75 -15.89 -31.82
N ASN A 22 8.43 -16.05 -31.82
CA ASN A 22 7.74 -17.19 -32.43
C ASN A 22 8.36 -18.54 -31.98
N ALA A 23 8.74 -18.62 -30.71
CA ALA A 23 9.46 -19.73 -30.10
C ALA A 23 8.56 -20.51 -29.14
N LYS A 24 9.01 -21.72 -28.77
CA LYS A 24 8.35 -22.60 -27.80
C LYS A 24 9.33 -22.94 -26.69
N LEU A 25 8.82 -23.18 -25.48
CA LEU A 25 9.63 -23.73 -24.40
C LEU A 25 9.84 -25.22 -24.69
N THR A 26 11.10 -25.67 -24.66
CA THR A 26 11.44 -27.10 -24.80
C THR A 26 11.91 -27.63 -23.45
N CYS A 27 11.21 -28.65 -22.96
CA CYS A 27 11.52 -29.38 -21.73
C CYS A 27 11.84 -30.85 -22.09
N PRO A 28 12.51 -31.61 -21.20
CA PRO A 28 12.78 -33.04 -21.44
C PRO A 28 11.51 -33.85 -21.78
N ASP A 29 10.39 -33.50 -21.15
CA ASP A 29 9.12 -34.23 -21.27
C ASP A 29 8.20 -33.67 -22.38
N GLY A 30 8.60 -32.62 -23.09
CA GLY A 30 7.79 -32.06 -24.17
C GLY A 30 8.00 -30.57 -24.43
N GLN A 31 7.16 -30.03 -25.31
CA GLN A 31 7.17 -28.60 -25.65
C GLN A 31 5.94 -27.90 -25.10
N ALA A 32 6.11 -26.65 -24.67
CA ALA A 32 5.02 -25.79 -24.22
C ALA A 32 4.99 -24.49 -25.02
N GLN A 33 3.81 -24.14 -25.51
CA GLN A 33 3.52 -22.92 -26.24
C GLN A 33 3.45 -21.73 -25.29
N PRO A 34 3.74 -20.51 -25.77
CA PRO A 34 3.57 -19.28 -24.97
C PRO A 34 2.22 -19.18 -24.27
N LYS A 35 1.14 -19.50 -24.99
CA LYS A 35 -0.23 -19.43 -24.46
C LYS A 35 -0.48 -20.45 -23.34
N GLU A 36 0.13 -21.63 -23.43
CA GLU A 36 0.03 -22.67 -22.40
C GLU A 36 0.71 -22.22 -21.11
N LEU A 37 1.89 -21.60 -21.20
CA LEU A 37 2.59 -21.02 -20.04
C LEU A 37 1.76 -19.93 -19.37
N LEU A 38 1.17 -19.02 -20.16
CA LEU A 38 0.33 -17.96 -19.63
C LEU A 38 -0.95 -18.50 -18.97
N ASN A 39 -1.59 -19.51 -19.58
CA ASN A 39 -2.76 -20.16 -19.01
C ASN A 39 -2.43 -20.92 -17.72
N PHE A 40 -1.25 -21.56 -17.66
CA PHE A 40 -0.77 -22.20 -16.43
C PHE A 40 -0.50 -21.16 -15.33
N ALA A 41 0.17 -20.04 -15.65
CA ALA A 41 0.35 -18.96 -14.69
C ALA A 41 -1.00 -18.40 -14.17
N LYS A 42 -2.00 -18.28 -15.06
CA LYS A 42 -3.36 -17.92 -14.68
C LYS A 42 -3.98 -18.94 -13.73
N SER A 43 -3.78 -20.24 -13.96
CA SER A 43 -4.35 -21.28 -13.08
C SER A 43 -3.81 -21.17 -11.65
N GLN A 44 -2.54 -20.76 -11.48
CA GLN A 44 -1.96 -20.51 -10.15
C GLN A 44 -2.59 -19.29 -9.48
N ALA A 45 -2.84 -18.21 -10.22
CA ALA A 45 -3.57 -17.05 -9.72
C ALA A 45 -5.01 -17.41 -9.32
N ASP A 46 -5.73 -18.14 -10.18
CA ASP A 46 -7.09 -18.62 -9.90
C ASP A 46 -7.10 -19.49 -8.63
N TYR A 47 -6.14 -20.40 -8.46
CA TYR A 47 -6.00 -21.25 -7.28
C TYR A 47 -5.82 -20.40 -6.01
N ILE A 48 -4.92 -19.41 -6.04
CA ILE A 48 -4.68 -18.48 -4.92
C ILE A 48 -5.95 -17.72 -4.54
N LEU A 49 -6.76 -17.33 -5.52
CA LEU A 49 -7.97 -16.55 -5.33
C LEU A 49 -9.22 -17.38 -4.98
N GLY A 50 -9.08 -18.71 -4.86
CA GLY A 50 -10.16 -19.58 -4.37
C GLY A 50 -10.56 -20.73 -5.28
N LYS A 51 -9.97 -20.88 -6.47
CA LYS A 51 -10.19 -22.05 -7.34
C LYS A 51 -9.34 -23.24 -6.89
N ASN A 52 -9.58 -23.67 -5.66
CA ASN A 52 -8.91 -24.79 -5.00
C ASN A 52 -9.96 -25.68 -4.28
N PRO A 53 -9.60 -26.91 -3.86
CA PRO A 53 -10.54 -27.86 -3.26
C PRO A 53 -11.27 -27.34 -2.00
N LYS A 54 -10.68 -26.38 -1.29
CA LYS A 54 -11.27 -25.79 -0.07
C LYS A 54 -12.10 -24.52 -0.33
N SER A 55 -12.15 -24.07 -1.58
CA SER A 55 -12.80 -22.83 -2.02
C SER A 55 -12.44 -21.63 -1.14
N ILE A 56 -11.16 -21.51 -0.79
CA ILE A 56 -10.64 -20.45 0.08
C ILE A 56 -9.65 -19.57 -0.68
N SER A 57 -9.79 -18.26 -0.60
CA SER A 57 -8.76 -17.33 -1.07
C SER A 57 -7.60 -17.31 -0.08
N TYR A 58 -6.38 -17.60 -0.54
CA TYR A 58 -5.16 -17.39 0.24
C TYR A 58 -4.69 -15.94 0.23
N LEU A 59 -5.36 -15.06 -0.52
CA LEU A 59 -5.22 -13.62 -0.45
C LEU A 59 -6.22 -13.06 0.59
N VAL A 60 -5.69 -12.57 1.70
CA VAL A 60 -6.48 -12.09 2.85
C VAL A 60 -7.39 -10.92 2.43
N GLY A 61 -8.67 -11.03 2.79
CA GLY A 61 -9.68 -10.02 2.48
C GLY A 61 -10.22 -10.05 1.05
N TYR A 62 -9.84 -11.05 0.24
CA TYR A 62 -10.40 -11.29 -1.09
C TYR A 62 -11.37 -12.47 -1.09
N GLY A 63 -12.48 -12.35 -1.83
CA GLY A 63 -13.51 -13.38 -1.94
C GLY A 63 -14.37 -13.50 -0.68
N SER A 64 -15.27 -14.50 -0.68
CA SER A 64 -16.20 -14.75 0.43
C SER A 64 -15.58 -15.54 1.59
N LYS A 65 -14.46 -16.24 1.35
CA LYS A 65 -13.76 -17.08 2.32
C LYS A 65 -12.25 -16.87 2.21
N TYR A 66 -11.61 -16.48 3.29
CA TYR A 66 -10.16 -16.23 3.39
C TYR A 66 -9.68 -16.47 4.84
N PRO A 67 -8.36 -16.68 5.06
CA PRO A 67 -7.77 -16.84 6.39
C PRO A 67 -8.03 -15.63 7.30
N ILE A 68 -8.52 -15.88 8.52
CA ILE A 68 -8.81 -14.84 9.52
C ILE A 68 -7.87 -14.92 10.74
N HIS A 69 -7.02 -15.95 10.83
CA HIS A 69 -6.03 -16.13 11.90
C HIS A 69 -4.59 -16.01 11.36
N VAL A 70 -4.33 -14.99 10.56
CA VAL A 70 -3.02 -14.72 9.95
C VAL A 70 -1.92 -14.56 11.01
N HIS A 71 -0.76 -15.21 10.83
CA HIS A 71 0.42 -15.03 11.68
C HIS A 71 1.04 -13.64 11.43
N HIS A 72 0.43 -12.59 11.98
CA HIS A 72 0.93 -11.24 11.85
C HIS A 72 0.56 -10.41 13.08
N ARG A 73 1.57 -9.92 13.82
CA ARG A 73 1.38 -9.22 15.11
C ARG A 73 0.44 -8.03 15.00
N GLY A 74 0.61 -7.19 13.98
CA GLY A 74 -0.28 -6.05 13.74
C GLY A 74 -1.69 -6.43 13.29
N SER A 75 -1.90 -7.68 12.87
CA SER A 75 -3.22 -8.21 12.52
C SER A 75 -3.90 -8.81 13.75
N SER A 76 -3.16 -9.58 14.54
CA SER A 76 -3.65 -10.33 15.70
C SER A 76 -3.83 -9.51 16.97
N ILE A 77 -3.05 -8.44 17.15
CA ILE A 77 -3.16 -7.55 18.31
C ILE A 77 -4.07 -6.38 17.91
N PRO A 78 -5.12 -6.08 18.70
CA PRO A 78 -6.02 -5.00 18.38
C PRO A 78 -5.27 -3.68 18.41
N SER A 79 -5.74 -2.74 17.59
CA SER A 79 -5.27 -1.36 17.71
C SER A 79 -5.47 -0.87 19.15
N VAL A 80 -4.50 -0.09 19.64
CA VAL A 80 -4.62 0.66 20.91
C VAL A 80 -5.88 1.53 20.96
N TYR A 81 -6.43 1.91 19.79
CA TYR A 81 -7.67 2.67 19.69
C TYR A 81 -8.92 1.85 20.01
N ASN A 82 -8.91 0.55 19.70
CA ASN A 82 -10.04 -0.34 19.99
C ASN A 82 -9.90 -0.95 21.38
N TYR A 83 -8.69 -1.35 21.76
CA TYR A 83 -8.41 -2.00 23.03
C TYR A 83 -8.19 -1.03 24.20
N HIS A 84 -7.99 0.26 23.91
CA HIS A 84 -7.76 1.34 24.89
C HIS A 84 -6.60 1.08 25.86
N SER A 85 -5.66 0.20 25.48
CA SER A 85 -4.48 -0.14 26.27
C SER A 85 -3.34 -0.58 25.36
N MET A 86 -2.11 -0.37 25.81
CA MET A 86 -0.91 -0.86 25.13
C MET A 86 -0.78 -2.36 25.40
N VAL A 87 -0.58 -3.14 24.34
CA VAL A 87 -0.23 -4.55 24.46
C VAL A 87 1.29 -4.67 24.43
N GLY A 88 1.87 -5.04 25.58
CA GLY A 88 3.31 -5.29 25.68
C GLY A 88 3.73 -6.53 24.89
N CYS A 89 5.04 -6.69 24.62
CA CYS A 89 5.53 -7.82 23.82
C CYS A 89 5.17 -9.20 24.40
N VAL A 90 5.40 -9.39 25.71
CA VAL A 90 5.09 -10.63 26.43
C VAL A 90 3.58 -10.87 26.44
N GLN A 91 2.79 -9.85 26.77
CA GLN A 91 1.33 -9.92 26.73
C GLN A 91 0.80 -10.23 25.31
N GLY A 92 1.44 -9.69 24.27
CA GLY A 92 1.15 -10.00 22.86
C GLY A 92 1.28 -11.50 22.59
N PHE A 93 2.33 -12.12 23.10
CA PHE A 93 2.51 -13.56 22.99
C PHE A 93 1.50 -14.32 23.85
N ASP A 94 1.40 -14.03 25.14
CA ASP A 94 0.59 -14.80 26.08
C ASP A 94 -0.92 -14.67 25.82
N SER A 95 -1.38 -13.47 25.48
CA SER A 95 -2.81 -13.14 25.42
C SER A 95 -3.37 -13.05 24.01
N TRP A 96 -2.54 -12.88 22.96
CA TRP A 96 -3.02 -12.65 21.59
C TRP A 96 -2.54 -13.68 20.58
N TYR A 97 -1.37 -14.30 20.78
CA TYR A 97 -0.84 -15.24 19.80
C TYR A 97 -1.72 -16.48 19.64
N ARG A 98 -2.18 -17.06 20.76
CA ARG A 98 -2.97 -18.31 20.77
C ARG A 98 -4.48 -18.11 20.92
N ARG A 99 -4.96 -16.87 20.78
CA ARG A 99 -6.40 -16.60 20.82
C ARG A 99 -7.13 -17.29 19.69
N SER A 100 -8.23 -17.95 20.02
CA SER A 100 -9.11 -18.63 19.06
C SER A 100 -9.98 -17.67 18.26
N GLU A 101 -10.08 -16.41 18.69
CA GLU A 101 -10.78 -15.39 17.92
C GLU A 101 -9.99 -14.94 16.70
N ALA A 102 -10.75 -14.55 15.68
CA ALA A 102 -10.25 -13.93 14.46
C ALA A 102 -9.37 -12.71 14.77
N ASN A 103 -8.42 -12.44 13.89
CA ASN A 103 -7.56 -11.26 13.98
C ASN A 103 -8.42 -9.98 13.97
N PRO A 104 -8.25 -9.08 14.96
CA PRO A 104 -9.04 -7.85 15.04
C PRO A 104 -8.76 -6.86 13.89
N ASN A 105 -7.62 -6.96 13.21
CA ASN A 105 -7.30 -6.14 12.05
C ASN A 105 -7.05 -7.02 10.81
N ILE A 106 -7.88 -6.86 9.78
CA ILE A 106 -7.71 -7.57 8.50
C ILE A 106 -6.54 -6.95 7.73
N ILE A 107 -5.55 -7.77 7.39
CA ILE A 107 -4.39 -7.37 6.58
C ILE A 107 -4.68 -7.59 5.08
N TYR A 108 -5.50 -6.72 4.51
CA TYR A 108 -5.96 -6.83 3.11
C TYR A 108 -4.80 -6.97 2.12
N GLY A 109 -4.93 -7.93 1.20
CA GLY A 109 -3.95 -8.17 0.14
C GLY A 109 -2.71 -8.94 0.60
N ALA A 110 -2.65 -9.36 1.87
CA ALA A 110 -1.61 -10.26 2.33
C ALA A 110 -1.81 -11.65 1.73
N LEU A 111 -0.78 -12.18 1.06
CA LEU A 111 -0.76 -13.57 0.62
C LEU A 111 -0.11 -14.43 1.70
N VAL A 112 -0.89 -15.34 2.28
CA VAL A 112 -0.38 -16.27 3.30
C VAL A 112 0.46 -17.39 2.68
N GLY A 113 1.20 -18.13 3.53
CA GLY A 113 1.96 -19.32 3.15
C GLY A 113 1.15 -20.34 2.34
N GLY A 114 -0.13 -20.53 2.67
CA GLY A 114 -1.08 -21.38 1.95
C GLY A 114 -1.01 -22.86 2.35
N PRO A 115 -1.60 -23.76 1.55
CA PRO A 115 -1.78 -25.16 1.89
C PRO A 115 -0.49 -25.98 1.76
N ASP A 116 -0.53 -27.17 2.35
CA ASP A 116 0.43 -28.24 2.12
C ASP A 116 0.25 -28.91 0.74
N LYS A 117 1.06 -29.94 0.47
CA LYS A 117 1.06 -30.69 -0.80
C LYS A 117 -0.24 -31.43 -1.12
N ASN A 118 -1.13 -31.63 -0.14
CA ASN A 118 -2.40 -32.33 -0.26
C ASN A 118 -3.59 -31.36 -0.19
N ASP A 119 -3.37 -30.07 -0.47
CA ASP A 119 -4.35 -28.99 -0.33
C ASP A 119 -4.85 -28.80 1.12
N GLY A 120 -4.14 -29.36 2.11
CA GLY A 120 -4.42 -29.20 3.53
C GLY A 120 -4.06 -27.79 3.99
N PHE A 121 -5.02 -27.08 4.60
CA PHE A 121 -4.81 -25.74 5.13
C PHE A 121 -5.50 -25.62 6.50
N SER A 122 -4.73 -25.19 7.49
CA SER A 122 -5.19 -24.89 8.85
C SER A 122 -5.01 -23.39 9.12
N ASP A 123 -6.13 -22.68 9.23
CA ASP A 123 -6.17 -21.25 9.56
C ASP A 123 -5.95 -21.03 11.07
N ASP A 124 -4.71 -21.27 11.49
CA ASP A 124 -4.25 -21.10 12.86
C ASP A 124 -3.06 -20.15 12.88
N ARG A 125 -3.11 -19.15 13.76
CA ARG A 125 -2.04 -18.16 13.93
C ARG A 125 -0.73 -18.79 14.35
N SER A 126 -0.76 -19.92 15.06
CA SER A 126 0.44 -20.65 15.45
C SER A 126 1.05 -21.49 14.33
N ASN A 127 0.28 -21.76 13.28
CA ASN A 127 0.73 -22.43 12.06
C ASN A 127 1.40 -21.43 11.10
N TYR A 128 2.53 -20.87 11.53
CA TYR A 128 3.24 -19.84 10.78
C TYR A 128 3.62 -20.30 9.35
N GLU A 129 3.86 -21.58 9.10
CA GLU A 129 4.20 -22.08 7.76
C GLU A 129 3.08 -21.79 6.75
N GLN A 130 1.83 -21.92 7.18
CA GLN A 130 0.67 -21.74 6.31
C GLN A 130 0.06 -20.34 6.42
N THR A 131 0.12 -19.70 7.59
CA THR A 131 -0.58 -18.43 7.85
C THR A 131 0.32 -17.20 7.87
N GLU A 132 1.64 -17.34 7.73
CA GLU A 132 2.57 -16.19 7.62
C GLU A 132 2.40 -15.49 6.26
N PRO A 133 2.14 -14.17 6.25
CA PRO A 133 2.18 -13.38 5.04
C PRO A 133 3.59 -12.86 4.77
N THR A 134 4.05 -12.90 3.51
CA THR A 134 5.40 -12.43 3.17
C THR A 134 5.42 -11.45 1.99
N LEU A 135 6.34 -10.47 2.06
CA LEU A 135 6.60 -9.55 0.96
C LEU A 135 7.17 -10.29 -0.26
N SER A 136 7.98 -11.33 -0.03
CA SER A 136 8.54 -12.19 -1.08
C SER A 136 7.46 -12.95 -1.86
N ALA A 137 6.34 -13.33 -1.24
CA ALA A 137 5.20 -13.91 -1.96
C ALA A 137 4.34 -12.83 -2.65
N GLY A 138 4.10 -11.71 -1.96
CA GLY A 138 3.24 -10.63 -2.44
C GLY A 138 3.80 -9.84 -3.63
N GLY A 139 5.12 -9.60 -3.67
CA GLY A 139 5.77 -8.85 -4.75
C GLY A 139 5.54 -9.47 -6.14
N PRO A 140 5.92 -10.74 -6.38
CA PRO A 140 5.65 -11.41 -7.64
C PRO A 140 4.16 -11.56 -7.96
N LEU A 141 3.30 -11.71 -6.95
CA LEU A 141 1.85 -11.79 -7.15
C LEU A 141 1.29 -10.51 -7.79
N LEU A 142 1.77 -9.34 -7.37
CA LEU A 142 1.37 -8.07 -7.99
C LEU A 142 1.76 -8.01 -9.47
N GLY A 143 2.97 -8.47 -9.81
CA GLY A 143 3.42 -8.59 -11.20
C GLY A 143 2.56 -9.54 -12.01
N LEU A 144 2.25 -10.71 -11.45
CA LEU A 144 1.38 -11.70 -12.09
C LEU A 144 -0.03 -11.14 -12.35
N PHE A 145 -0.67 -10.54 -11.36
CA PHE A 145 -2.00 -9.93 -11.53
C PHE A 145 -1.98 -8.81 -12.57
N SER A 146 -0.96 -7.96 -12.56
CA SER A 146 -0.81 -6.90 -13.57
C SER A 146 -0.72 -7.49 -14.99
N LYS A 147 0.09 -8.54 -15.16
CA LYS A 147 0.27 -9.22 -16.45
C LYS A 147 -1.03 -9.89 -16.92
N LEU A 148 -1.71 -10.62 -16.04
CA LEU A 148 -2.96 -11.32 -16.37
C LEU A 148 -4.09 -10.32 -16.70
N GLN A 149 -4.17 -9.20 -15.99
CA GLN A 149 -5.15 -8.15 -16.28
C GLN A 149 -4.96 -7.59 -17.69
N ILE A 150 -3.72 -7.32 -18.11
CA ILE A 150 -3.42 -6.85 -19.48
C ILE A 150 -3.79 -7.93 -20.50
N ALA A 151 -3.39 -9.18 -20.26
CA ALA A 151 -3.51 -10.25 -21.23
C ALA A 151 -4.94 -10.77 -21.46
N PHE A 152 -5.79 -10.75 -20.43
CA PHE A 152 -7.15 -11.32 -20.52
C PHE A 152 -8.27 -10.28 -20.54
N ASN A 153 -8.04 -9.08 -19.99
CA ASN A 153 -9.08 -8.04 -19.92
C ASN A 153 -8.83 -6.88 -20.88
N GLY A 154 -7.83 -7.00 -21.77
CA GLY A 154 -7.66 -6.14 -22.94
C GLY A 154 -7.36 -4.68 -22.61
N ILE A 155 -6.82 -4.36 -21.42
CA ILE A 155 -6.34 -3.00 -21.13
C ILE A 155 -5.01 -2.82 -21.86
N PRO A 156 -4.93 -1.99 -22.92
CA PRO A 156 -3.67 -1.77 -23.62
C PRO A 156 -2.69 -1.08 -22.67
N SER A 157 -1.42 -1.47 -22.74
CA SER A 157 -0.31 -0.85 -21.97
C SER A 157 -0.21 0.67 -22.15
N SER A 158 -0.83 1.23 -23.20
CA SER A 158 -0.91 2.68 -23.44
C SER A 158 -1.75 3.45 -22.41
N LYS A 159 -2.67 2.81 -21.67
CA LYS A 159 -3.50 3.49 -20.66
C LYS A 159 -2.84 3.63 -19.28
N TYR A 160 -1.70 2.98 -19.04
CA TYR A 160 -0.96 3.09 -17.77
C TYR A 160 0.08 4.23 -17.76
N ARG A 161 0.18 5.03 -18.84
CA ARG A 161 0.95 6.28 -18.83
C ARG A 161 0.22 7.44 -18.15
N ASP A 162 -1.07 7.31 -17.87
CA ASP A 162 -1.79 8.27 -17.05
C ASP A 162 -1.95 7.72 -15.64
N THR A 163 -1.52 8.56 -14.68
CA THR A 163 -1.69 8.51 -13.22
C THR A 163 -2.59 7.40 -12.66
N PRO A 164 -2.18 6.67 -11.62
CA PRO A 164 -3.00 5.63 -11.00
C PRO A 164 -4.35 6.20 -10.56
N SER A 165 -5.41 5.78 -11.25
CA SER A 165 -6.78 6.02 -10.84
C SER A 165 -6.95 5.48 -9.42
N SER A 166 -7.34 6.36 -8.51
CA SER A 166 -7.56 6.03 -7.10
C SER A 166 -8.50 4.84 -7.00
N TYR A 167 -8.02 3.71 -6.49
CA TYR A 167 -8.89 2.65 -6.00
C TYR A 167 -9.83 3.25 -4.96
N LYS A 168 -11.14 3.31 -5.28
CA LYS A 168 -12.18 3.63 -4.30
C LYS A 168 -12.59 2.32 -3.66
N PRO A 169 -12.19 2.03 -2.40
CA PRO A 169 -12.75 0.89 -1.70
C PRO A 169 -14.27 1.05 -1.61
N THR A 170 -15.00 -0.01 -1.94
CA THR A 170 -16.43 -0.12 -1.68
C THR A 170 -16.67 0.17 -0.19
N PRO A 171 -17.55 1.13 0.17
CA PRO A 171 -17.80 1.45 1.56
C PRO A 171 -18.47 0.25 2.25
N THR A 172 -17.75 -0.38 3.18
CA THR A 172 -18.38 -1.14 4.25
C THR A 172 -19.23 -0.18 5.10
N PRO A 173 -20.39 -0.59 5.63
CA PRO A 173 -21.23 0.29 6.44
C PRO A 173 -20.45 0.76 7.67
N LYS A 174 -20.10 2.05 7.73
CA LYS A 174 -19.63 2.69 8.96
C LYS A 174 -20.81 3.36 9.67
N PRO A 175 -20.86 3.32 11.02
CA PRO A 175 -21.84 4.07 11.79
C PRO A 175 -21.77 5.56 11.47
N LYS A 176 -22.94 6.17 11.25
CA LYS A 176 -23.14 7.58 10.90
C LYS A 176 -22.52 8.52 11.95
N PRO A 177 -21.51 9.34 11.62
CA PRO A 177 -21.07 10.43 12.48
C PRO A 177 -21.94 11.67 12.22
N THR A 178 -22.46 12.23 13.31
CA THR A 178 -23.13 13.54 13.36
C THR A 178 -22.16 14.64 12.88
N PRO A 179 -22.60 15.64 12.09
CA PRO A 179 -21.71 16.71 11.64
C PRO A 179 -21.40 17.65 12.80
N THR A 180 -20.12 17.88 13.09
CA THR A 180 -19.68 19.07 13.81
C THR A 180 -18.75 19.85 12.90
N THR A 181 -19.28 20.95 12.39
CA THR A 181 -18.61 21.91 11.52
C THR A 181 -17.46 22.58 12.29
N TYR A 182 -16.22 22.47 11.79
CA TYR A 182 -15.13 23.36 12.18
C TYR A 182 -14.56 24.01 10.92
N SER A 183 -14.59 25.34 10.90
CA SER A 183 -14.17 26.20 9.80
C SER A 183 -12.75 25.93 9.32
N GLN A 184 -12.59 25.96 8.00
CA GLN A 184 -11.30 26.10 7.32
C GLN A 184 -10.64 27.42 7.74
N SER A 185 -9.44 27.37 8.30
CA SER A 185 -8.55 28.52 8.37
C SER A 185 -7.56 28.45 7.21
N GLU A 186 -7.78 29.30 6.22
CA GLU A 186 -6.73 29.68 5.27
C GLU A 186 -5.69 30.50 6.04
N THR A 187 -4.49 29.96 6.25
CA THR A 187 -3.34 30.76 6.67
C THR A 187 -2.72 31.41 5.44
N THR A 188 -3.20 32.62 5.15
CA THR A 188 -2.50 33.60 4.33
C THR A 188 -1.41 34.24 5.20
N GLU A 189 -0.17 33.75 5.15
CA GLU A 189 0.97 34.55 5.61
C GLU A 189 1.39 35.49 4.47
N THR A 190 1.00 36.76 4.63
CA THR A 190 1.54 37.92 3.95
C THR A 190 3.04 38.04 4.19
N ASN A 191 3.84 38.07 3.14
CA ASN A 191 5.07 38.85 3.11
C ASN A 191 5.09 39.66 1.82
N GLN A 192 5.01 40.99 1.99
CA GLN A 192 5.25 41.96 0.95
C GLN A 192 6.70 41.82 0.48
N ASN A 193 6.88 41.25 -0.71
CA ASN A 193 7.91 41.62 -1.68
C ASN A 193 7.59 40.90 -2.99
N ASN A 194 7.56 41.64 -4.09
CA ASN A 194 7.18 41.20 -5.43
C ASN A 194 8.08 40.08 -5.98
N ASN A 195 7.80 38.83 -5.61
CA ASN A 195 8.21 37.62 -6.31
C ASN A 195 7.28 36.49 -5.87
N ALA A 196 6.29 36.15 -6.71
CA ALA A 196 5.43 34.99 -6.45
C ALA A 196 6.33 33.75 -6.27
N THR A 197 6.25 33.10 -5.10
CA THR A 197 7.02 31.89 -4.83
C THR A 197 6.68 30.84 -5.89
N PRO A 198 7.67 30.21 -6.55
CA PRO A 198 7.42 29.30 -7.67
C PRO A 198 6.76 27.98 -7.27
N ILE A 199 6.48 27.80 -5.98
CA ILE A 199 5.93 26.60 -5.38
C ILE A 199 4.73 26.99 -4.54
N LYS A 200 3.59 26.34 -4.78
CA LYS A 200 2.38 26.47 -3.99
C LYS A 200 2.24 25.28 -3.06
N LEU A 201 2.07 25.55 -1.76
CA LEU A 201 1.72 24.55 -0.76
C LEU A 201 0.21 24.60 -0.51
N VAL A 202 -0.46 23.45 -0.58
CA VAL A 202 -1.89 23.33 -0.26
C VAL A 202 -2.06 22.29 0.83
N HIS A 203 -2.62 22.71 1.97
CA HIS A 203 -2.85 21.86 3.13
C HIS A 203 -4.30 21.35 3.13
N SER A 204 -4.48 20.08 3.46
CA SER A 204 -5.80 19.46 3.55
C SER A 204 -5.81 18.38 4.65
N ILE A 205 -6.95 18.21 5.31
CA ILE A 205 -7.18 17.08 6.23
C ILE A 205 -7.92 16.01 5.44
N THR A 206 -7.32 14.83 5.37
CA THR A 206 -7.87 13.69 4.61
C THR A 206 -8.57 12.67 5.50
N ASN A 207 -8.27 12.67 6.79
CA ASN A 207 -8.91 11.81 7.77
C ASN A 207 -8.79 12.41 9.17
N THR A 208 -9.78 12.14 10.03
CA THR A 208 -9.82 12.58 11.42
C THR A 208 -10.30 11.42 12.28
N TRP A 209 -9.65 11.14 13.40
CA TRP A 209 -10.09 10.11 14.34
C TRP A 209 -9.74 10.50 15.78
N ASN A 210 -10.50 9.97 16.72
CA ASN A 210 -10.28 10.19 18.15
C ASN A 210 -9.59 8.96 18.76
N VAL A 211 -8.73 9.24 19.74
CA VAL A 211 -8.01 8.27 20.53
C VAL A 211 -8.10 8.72 21.98
N GLY A 212 -8.98 8.08 22.75
CA GLY A 212 -9.39 8.61 24.06
C GLY A 212 -9.94 10.04 23.92
N HIS A 213 -9.38 10.99 24.68
CA HIS A 213 -9.77 12.41 24.62
C HIS A 213 -8.99 13.25 23.60
N LYS A 214 -8.10 12.63 22.80
CA LYS A 214 -7.27 13.34 21.82
C LYS A 214 -7.78 13.10 20.40
N THR A 215 -7.98 14.16 19.64
CA THR A 215 -8.26 14.10 18.21
C THR A 215 -6.97 14.11 17.41
N TYR A 216 -6.87 13.20 16.44
CA TYR A 216 -5.78 13.07 15.49
C TYR A 216 -6.27 13.38 14.09
N TYR A 217 -5.38 13.97 13.30
CA TYR A 217 -5.65 14.39 11.93
C TYR A 217 -4.58 13.80 11.00
N ARG A 218 -5.02 13.27 9.85
CA ARG A 218 -4.13 12.94 8.73
C ARG A 218 -4.09 14.12 7.78
N HIS A 219 -3.01 14.89 7.88
CA HIS A 219 -2.73 16.02 7.01
C HIS A 219 -2.08 15.53 5.72
N ASN A 220 -2.58 16.05 4.60
CA ASN A 220 -2.00 15.89 3.28
C ASN A 220 -1.57 17.27 2.77
N VAL A 221 -0.29 17.40 2.44
CA VAL A 221 0.30 18.64 1.94
C VAL A 221 0.72 18.42 0.51
N MET A 222 0.05 19.13 -0.40
CA MET A 222 0.39 19.16 -1.82
C MET A 222 1.43 20.24 -2.07
N ILE A 223 2.50 19.86 -2.75
CA ILE A 223 3.55 20.74 -3.26
C ILE A 223 3.36 20.82 -4.77
N LYS A 224 2.98 21.99 -5.29
CA LYS A 224 2.77 22.21 -6.72
C LYS A 224 3.79 23.18 -7.28
N ASN A 225 4.48 22.79 -8.36
CA ASN A 225 5.33 23.70 -9.11
C ASN A 225 4.44 24.61 -9.99
N ILE A 226 4.33 25.88 -9.62
CA ILE A 226 3.57 26.89 -10.39
C ILE A 226 4.47 27.73 -11.30
N SER A 227 5.76 27.44 -11.33
CA SER A 227 6.73 28.14 -12.18
C SER A 227 6.83 27.53 -13.57
N LYS A 228 7.49 28.27 -14.48
CA LYS A 228 7.85 27.78 -15.82
C LYS A 228 9.15 26.94 -15.83
N LYS A 229 9.83 26.79 -14.68
CA LYS A 229 11.10 26.06 -14.56
C LYS A 229 10.89 24.72 -13.84
N LYS A 230 11.74 23.75 -14.15
CA LYS A 230 11.79 22.49 -13.39
C LYS A 230 12.39 22.73 -12.01
N ILE A 231 11.89 22.02 -11.00
CA ILE A 231 12.46 22.03 -9.65
C ILE A 231 13.10 20.66 -9.42
N THR A 232 14.42 20.67 -9.29
CA THR A 232 15.27 19.51 -9.07
C THR A 232 15.55 19.24 -7.60
N SER A 233 15.41 20.25 -6.74
CA SER A 233 15.52 20.06 -5.29
C SER A 233 14.60 21.00 -4.53
N LEU A 234 14.16 20.55 -3.35
CA LEU A 234 13.32 21.30 -2.44
C LEU A 234 13.75 21.00 -1.01
N LYS A 235 14.12 22.04 -0.26
CA LYS A 235 14.39 21.99 1.18
C LYS A 235 13.21 22.60 1.92
N LEU A 236 12.58 21.82 2.78
CA LEU A 236 11.46 22.22 3.63
C LEU A 236 11.89 22.22 5.10
N GLU A 237 11.33 23.14 5.86
CA GLU A 237 11.32 23.07 7.32
C GLU A 237 9.89 22.77 7.79
N ILE A 238 9.74 21.81 8.71
CA ILE A 238 8.45 21.48 9.30
C ILE A 238 8.55 21.63 10.82
N GLN A 239 7.97 22.71 11.34
CA GLN A 239 7.92 23.03 12.76
C GLN A 239 6.63 22.49 13.40
N ASN A 240 6.68 22.19 14.70
CA ASN A 240 5.56 21.64 15.47
C ASN A 240 5.03 20.29 14.94
N LEU A 241 5.87 19.54 14.20
CA LEU A 241 5.58 18.17 13.83
C LEU A 241 5.82 17.27 15.04
N THR A 242 4.75 16.66 15.56
CA THR A 242 4.81 15.80 16.75
C THR A 242 4.55 14.33 16.46
N GLY A 243 4.07 14.01 15.26
CA GLY A 243 3.81 12.63 14.85
C GLY A 243 4.55 12.23 13.59
N SER A 244 4.13 11.10 13.01
CA SER A 244 4.83 10.47 11.88
C SER A 244 4.56 11.18 10.56
N LEU A 245 5.58 11.23 9.70
CA LEU A 245 5.54 11.84 8.37
C LEU A 245 6.01 10.83 7.31
N TRP A 246 5.38 10.87 6.13
CA TRP A 246 5.67 10.04 4.97
C TRP A 246 5.71 10.90 3.70
N GLY A 247 6.56 10.51 2.74
CA GLY A 247 6.67 11.18 1.44
C GLY A 247 7.76 12.24 1.33
N LEU A 248 8.58 12.43 2.37
CA LEU A 248 9.80 13.24 2.35
C LEU A 248 10.98 12.46 2.96
N SER A 249 12.21 12.85 2.62
CA SER A 249 13.42 12.37 3.28
C SER A 249 13.79 13.32 4.41
N GLN A 250 13.95 12.82 5.63
CA GLN A 250 14.46 13.62 6.74
C GLN A 250 15.98 13.81 6.62
N SER A 251 16.46 15.01 6.89
CA SER A 251 17.89 15.30 6.94
C SER A 251 18.51 15.00 8.31
N LYS A 252 19.83 15.17 8.45
CA LYS A 252 20.50 15.15 9.76
C LYS A 252 20.18 16.40 10.61
N GLU A 253 19.80 17.51 9.98
CA GLU A 253 19.32 18.71 10.66
C GLU A 253 17.87 18.49 11.14
N LYS A 254 17.59 18.89 12.39
CA LYS A 254 16.26 18.79 13.00
C LYS A 254 15.24 19.59 12.18
N ASN A 255 14.05 19.03 11.98
CA ASN A 255 12.92 19.64 11.25
C ASN A 255 13.15 19.90 9.76
N ILE A 256 14.28 19.49 9.19
CA ILE A 256 14.62 19.73 7.78
C ILE A 256 14.34 18.48 6.94
N TYR A 257 13.63 18.69 5.83
CA TYR A 257 13.16 17.64 4.94
C TYR A 257 13.45 17.96 3.47
N TYR A 258 13.64 16.90 2.67
CA TYR A 258 13.90 16.97 1.23
C TYR A 258 12.92 16.08 0.46
N PHE A 259 12.92 16.21 -0.87
CA PHE A 259 12.27 15.20 -1.70
C PHE A 259 12.79 13.79 -1.41
N PRO A 260 11.93 12.77 -1.53
CA PRO A 260 12.37 11.40 -1.49
C PRO A 260 13.25 11.07 -2.71
N GLN A 261 14.16 10.09 -2.57
CA GLN A 261 15.15 9.74 -3.61
C GLN A 261 14.54 9.39 -4.98
N TRP A 262 13.27 8.98 -5.01
CA TRP A 262 12.54 8.66 -6.24
C TRP A 262 11.92 9.89 -6.93
N ILE A 263 11.83 11.05 -6.28
CA ILE A 263 11.39 12.33 -6.88
C ILE A 263 12.64 13.16 -7.17
N LYS A 264 13.13 13.07 -8.41
CA LYS A 264 14.34 13.79 -8.86
C LYS A 264 14.05 15.15 -9.50
N VAL A 265 12.85 15.33 -10.05
CA VAL A 265 12.42 16.55 -10.75
C VAL A 265 10.92 16.72 -10.61
N LEU A 266 10.46 17.92 -10.31
CA LEU A 266 9.07 18.37 -10.35
C LEU A 266 8.92 19.38 -11.51
N LYS A 267 8.29 18.98 -12.62
CA LYS A 267 8.15 19.82 -13.82
C LYS A 267 7.11 20.94 -13.61
N PRO A 268 7.11 21.97 -14.48
CA PRO A 268 6.05 22.98 -14.49
C PRO A 268 4.65 22.35 -14.47
N GLY A 269 3.82 22.74 -13.49
CA GLY A 269 2.46 22.23 -13.32
C GLY A 269 2.33 20.90 -12.58
N GLU A 270 3.42 20.13 -12.41
CA GLU A 270 3.40 18.89 -11.63
C GLU A 270 3.25 19.16 -10.13
N GLN A 271 2.74 18.16 -9.43
CA GLN A 271 2.54 18.19 -7.98
C GLN A 271 2.96 16.87 -7.34
N CYS A 272 3.47 16.96 -6.12
CA CYS A 272 3.69 15.80 -5.25
C CYS A 272 3.06 16.06 -3.89
N ASN A 273 2.85 15.00 -3.12
CA ASN A 273 2.24 15.11 -1.79
C ASN A 273 3.12 14.43 -0.75
N PHE A 274 3.12 14.99 0.44
CA PHE A 274 3.54 14.29 1.64
C PHE A 274 2.42 14.30 2.68
N VAL A 275 2.48 13.35 3.59
CA VAL A 275 1.43 13.11 4.59
C VAL A 275 2.06 13.10 5.96
N TYR A 276 1.40 13.70 6.94
CA TYR A 276 1.75 13.49 8.32
C TYR A 276 0.51 13.31 9.18
N VAL A 277 0.70 12.65 10.32
CA VAL A 277 -0.35 12.36 11.28
C VAL A 277 0.06 12.94 12.62
N GLN A 278 -0.77 13.81 13.20
CA GLN A 278 -0.55 14.30 14.55
C GLN A 278 -1.85 14.69 15.25
N GLY A 279 -1.79 14.81 16.56
CA GLY A 279 -2.84 15.41 17.36
C GLY A 279 -2.60 16.92 17.55
N GLY A 280 -3.66 17.69 17.71
CA GLY A 280 -3.58 19.13 17.94
C GLY A 280 -3.40 19.96 16.65
N PRO A 281 -2.74 21.14 16.73
CA PRO A 281 -2.70 22.09 15.63
C PRO A 281 -1.89 21.58 14.43
N GLN A 282 -2.16 22.12 13.24
CA GLN A 282 -1.42 21.82 12.02
C GLN A 282 0.08 22.18 12.17
N ALA A 283 0.98 21.34 11.68
CA ALA A 283 2.41 21.64 11.63
C ALA A 283 2.68 22.81 10.65
N LYS A 284 3.64 23.68 10.97
CA LYS A 284 4.02 24.80 10.10
C LYS A 284 5.05 24.31 9.08
N VAL A 285 4.69 24.37 7.80
CA VAL A 285 5.53 23.94 6.68
C VAL A 285 6.06 25.17 5.95
N THR A 286 7.38 25.33 5.91
CA THR A 286 8.06 26.46 5.29
C THR A 286 9.01 25.98 4.19
N ILE A 287 9.06 26.69 3.08
CA ILE A 287 10.05 26.45 2.02
C ILE A 287 11.33 27.20 2.38
N ILE A 288 12.42 26.47 2.55
CA ILE A 288 13.74 27.05 2.86
C ILE A 288 14.49 27.39 1.57
N SER A 289 14.55 26.44 0.63
CA SER A 289 15.19 26.65 -0.67
C SER A 289 14.67 25.69 -1.73
N TYR A 290 14.88 26.05 -2.99
CA TYR A 290 14.58 25.22 -4.16
C TYR A 290 15.58 25.51 -5.29
N HIS A 291 15.83 24.52 -6.15
CA HIS A 291 16.67 24.66 -7.35
C HIS A 291 16.01 24.03 -8.56
#